data_AF-A0A8C5PLL1-F1
#
_entry.id   AF-A0A8C5PLL1-F1
#
_cell.length_a   1.000
_cell.length_b   1.000
_cell.length_c   1.000
_cell.angle_alpha   90.00
_cell.angle_beta   90.00
_cell.angle_gamma   90.00
#
_symmetry.space_group_name_H-M   'P 1'
#
loop_
_entity.id
_entity.type
_entity.pdbx_description
1 polymer ?
#
loop_
_entity_poly.entity_id
_entity_poly.type
_entity_poly.pdbx_seq_one_letter_code
_entity_poly.pdbx_strand_id
1 'polypeptide(L)'
;MKAPVRYDGTPNLCRGFLTQLEILFENNPGSCMSDKAKVGYLINHLTEKALLWATPLWENKKPIIYDYEGFTSELRRTFDPSRRATNAGRSLFHIKQGNRRVSDYAIEFKTLSSEVHWPNDVLTLAFTEGLNEAFMFELAPLKLPEHLDHLVDFCIAMDDQIRERRHTRDRPRRVLPPLPLVPRHTTASGNLETVKTDVPAVEPMQIGKTGISEAERAHRRERGLCFYCAGADHFRLQCPQRPRGSRGESGQKTSNTQVIGSLYASFVDDEKKKTRILLPISLTWEGVHLETEAFLDSGASGNFMDRCFAANHLLPLVLKERPLMVEAIDGKPLSCPHITHDTIDVCMTTGVLHCETIRFQVIDSPSCPVVLGFPWLTEHNP
;
A
#
# COMPACT_ATOMS: atom_id res chain seq x y z
N MET A 1 17.47 -34.90 31.17
CA MET A 1 17.91 -33.72 30.41
C MET A 1 18.96 -34.15 29.40
N LYS A 2 18.93 -33.61 28.19
CA LYS A 2 19.95 -33.89 27.17
C LYS A 2 21.25 -33.20 27.62
N ALA A 3 22.38 -33.90 27.61
CA ALA A 3 23.68 -33.28 27.92
C ALA A 3 23.93 -32.12 26.93
N PRO A 4 24.49 -31.00 27.39
CA PRO A 4 24.77 -29.86 26.53
C PRO A 4 25.71 -30.26 25.39
N VAL A 5 25.52 -29.66 24.21
CA VAL A 5 26.34 -29.94 23.03
C VAL A 5 27.79 -29.54 23.32
N ARG A 6 28.76 -30.37 22.94
CA ARG A 6 30.18 -30.06 23.10
C ARG A 6 30.57 -28.84 22.25
N TYR A 7 31.46 -28.00 22.77
CA TYR A 7 31.88 -26.76 22.12
C TYR A 7 33.37 -26.78 21.73
N ASP A 8 33.65 -26.65 20.43
CA ASP A 8 35.00 -26.77 19.84
C ASP A 8 35.79 -25.45 19.77
N GLY A 9 35.15 -24.31 20.03
CA GLY A 9 35.71 -22.98 19.83
C GLY A 9 35.20 -22.25 18.58
N THR A 10 34.15 -22.75 17.92
CA THR A 10 33.53 -22.10 16.76
C THR A 10 32.87 -20.76 17.14
N PRO A 11 33.27 -19.61 16.55
CA PRO A 11 32.90 -18.30 17.10
C PRO A 11 31.41 -17.98 17.19
N ASN A 12 30.58 -18.58 16.35
CA ASN A 12 29.15 -18.31 16.33
C ASN A 12 28.33 -19.21 17.28
N LEU A 13 28.95 -20.23 17.90
CA LEU A 13 28.26 -21.22 18.73
C LEU A 13 28.47 -21.02 20.25
N CYS A 14 29.40 -20.14 20.64
CA CYS A 14 29.76 -19.89 22.04
C CYS A 14 28.55 -19.51 22.92
N ARG A 15 27.73 -18.56 22.47
CA ARG A 15 26.54 -18.10 23.23
C ARG A 15 25.52 -19.20 23.44
N GLY A 16 25.14 -19.92 22.38
CA GLY A 16 24.16 -21.01 22.48
C GLY A 16 24.63 -22.11 23.43
N PHE A 17 25.92 -22.42 23.45
CA PHE A 17 26.53 -23.32 24.42
C PHE A 17 26.42 -22.79 25.86
N LEU A 18 26.78 -21.52 26.10
CA LEU A 18 26.71 -20.91 27.43
C LEU A 18 25.27 -20.81 27.95
N THR A 19 24.30 -20.45 27.11
CA THR A 19 22.87 -20.44 27.47
C THR A 19 22.37 -21.83 27.86
N GLN A 20 22.80 -22.89 27.16
CA GLN A 20 22.46 -24.27 27.55
C GLN A 20 23.02 -24.64 28.93
N LEU A 21 24.21 -24.16 29.28
CA LEU A 21 24.81 -24.37 30.60
C LEU A 21 24.10 -23.58 31.69
N GLU A 22 23.77 -22.31 31.44
CA GLU A 22 22.99 -21.46 32.37
C GLU A 22 21.65 -22.11 32.70
N ILE A 23 20.87 -22.49 31.67
CA ILE A 23 19.58 -23.20 31.84
C ILE A 23 19.76 -24.51 32.62
N LEU A 24 20.84 -25.26 32.39
CA LEU A 24 21.10 -26.50 33.10
C LEU A 24 21.39 -26.26 34.59
N PHE A 25 22.17 -25.24 34.92
CA PHE A 25 22.47 -24.90 36.31
C PHE A 25 21.25 -24.33 37.04
N GLU A 26 20.47 -23.47 36.40
CA GLU A 26 19.23 -22.92 36.97
C GLU A 26 18.18 -24.00 37.27
N ASN A 27 18.04 -24.99 36.39
CA ASN A 27 17.07 -26.08 36.56
C ASN A 27 17.52 -27.16 37.56
N ASN A 28 18.73 -27.05 38.13
CA ASN A 28 19.23 -27.96 39.17
C ASN A 28 19.55 -27.22 40.48
N PRO A 29 18.58 -26.52 41.10
CA PRO A 29 18.83 -25.69 42.29
C PRO A 29 19.22 -26.48 43.54
N GLY A 30 18.96 -27.80 43.58
CA GLY A 30 19.34 -28.68 44.68
C GLY A 30 20.83 -29.04 44.75
N SER A 31 21.61 -28.72 43.70
CA SER A 31 23.05 -28.92 43.65
C SER A 31 23.73 -27.56 43.64
N CYS A 32 24.00 -26.99 44.83
CA CYS A 32 24.79 -25.77 44.97
C CYS A 32 26.25 -26.06 44.53
N MET A 33 26.47 -26.04 43.22
CA MET A 33 27.78 -26.23 42.62
C MET A 33 28.62 -24.98 42.88
N SER A 34 29.82 -25.16 43.42
CA SER A 34 30.79 -24.07 43.51
C SER A 34 31.17 -23.59 42.11
N ASP A 35 31.60 -22.34 41.99
CA ASP A 35 31.99 -21.76 40.71
C ASP A 35 33.13 -22.55 40.05
N LYS A 36 34.07 -23.08 40.84
CA LYS A 36 35.09 -24.01 40.35
C LYS A 36 34.49 -25.30 39.76
N ALA A 37 33.46 -25.86 40.37
CA ALA A 37 32.79 -27.05 39.85
C ALA A 37 32.03 -26.74 38.56
N LYS A 38 31.39 -25.56 38.46
CA LYS A 38 30.74 -25.09 37.22
C LYS A 38 31.76 -24.90 36.09
N VAL A 39 32.91 -24.27 36.39
CA VAL A 39 34.01 -24.10 35.43
C VAL A 39 34.56 -25.46 35.00
N GLY A 40 34.80 -26.39 35.94
CA GLY A 40 35.25 -27.74 35.61
C GLY A 40 34.25 -28.50 34.73
N TYR A 41 32.95 -28.38 35.00
CA TYR A 41 31.90 -28.94 34.16
C TYR A 41 31.90 -28.33 32.76
N LEU A 42 32.05 -27.01 32.65
CA LEU A 42 32.16 -26.30 31.38
C LEU A 42 33.36 -26.81 30.58
N ILE A 43 34.55 -26.89 31.19
CA ILE A 43 35.78 -27.38 30.53
C ILE A 43 35.62 -28.82 30.01
N ASN A 44 34.94 -29.70 30.75
CA ASN A 44 34.66 -31.07 30.29
C ASN A 44 33.77 -31.14 29.03
N HIS A 45 33.05 -30.06 28.71
CA HIS A 45 32.23 -29.94 27.51
C HIS A 45 32.91 -29.11 26.41
N LEU A 46 34.15 -28.66 26.63
CA LEU A 46 34.98 -28.06 25.59
C LEU A 46 35.72 -29.14 24.80
N THR A 47 35.92 -28.88 23.51
CA THR A 47 36.72 -29.71 22.60
C THR A 47 37.69 -28.84 21.82
N GLU A 48 38.67 -29.48 21.17
CA GLU A 48 39.61 -28.85 20.24
C GLU A 48 40.20 -27.52 20.73
N LYS A 49 39.94 -26.41 20.02
CA LYS A 49 40.54 -25.10 20.26
C LYS A 49 40.09 -24.51 21.59
N ALA A 50 38.83 -24.70 21.96
CA ALA A 50 38.30 -24.24 23.23
C ALA A 50 38.93 -24.99 24.41
N LEU A 51 39.12 -26.30 24.29
CA LEU A 51 39.79 -27.08 25.33
C LEU A 51 41.26 -26.70 25.44
N LEU A 52 41.99 -26.61 24.33
CA LEU A 52 43.39 -26.18 24.29
C LEU A 52 43.62 -24.81 24.96
N TRP A 53 42.66 -23.89 24.81
CA TRP A 53 42.68 -22.59 25.50
C TRP A 53 42.44 -22.70 27.01
N ALA A 54 41.51 -23.57 27.43
CA ALA A 54 41.13 -23.71 28.84
C ALA A 54 42.13 -24.52 29.68
N THR A 55 42.78 -25.53 29.07
CA THR A 55 43.75 -26.41 29.73
C THR A 55 44.82 -25.65 30.54
N PRO A 56 45.56 -24.68 29.97
CA PRO A 56 46.58 -23.95 30.74
C PRO A 56 46.00 -23.07 31.86
N LEU A 57 44.73 -22.64 31.77
CA LEU A 57 44.07 -21.89 32.85
C LEU A 57 43.80 -22.79 34.07
N TRP A 58 43.39 -24.03 33.80
CA TRP A 58 43.10 -25.02 34.82
C TRP A 58 44.37 -25.59 35.46
N GLU A 59 45.35 -26.01 34.66
CA GLU A 59 46.62 -26.59 35.13
C GLU A 59 47.39 -25.61 36.02
N ASN A 60 47.44 -24.33 35.63
CA ASN A 60 48.13 -23.29 36.39
C ASN A 60 47.30 -22.71 37.53
N LYS A 61 46.11 -23.27 37.83
CA LYS A 61 45.19 -22.82 38.88
C LYS A 61 44.93 -21.31 38.84
N LYS A 62 44.76 -20.73 37.64
CA LYS A 62 44.54 -19.29 37.48
C LYS A 62 43.31 -18.86 38.30
N PRO A 63 43.30 -17.66 38.92
CA PRO A 63 42.17 -17.21 39.75
C PRO A 63 40.81 -17.29 39.04
N ILE A 64 40.80 -17.09 37.72
CA ILE A 64 39.62 -17.16 36.86
C ILE A 64 38.88 -18.50 36.91
N ILE A 65 39.54 -19.61 37.31
CA ILE A 65 38.84 -20.91 37.41
C ILE A 65 37.93 -21.02 38.62
N TYR A 66 38.01 -20.08 39.56
CA TYR A 66 37.17 -20.01 40.76
C TYR A 66 36.02 -19.01 40.59
N ASP A 67 35.94 -18.34 39.46
CA ASP A 67 34.94 -17.32 39.14
C ASP A 67 34.24 -17.73 37.83
N TYR A 68 33.01 -18.21 37.95
CA TYR A 68 32.26 -18.68 36.80
C TYR A 68 31.91 -17.55 35.84
N GLU A 69 31.56 -16.37 36.37
CA GLU A 69 31.19 -15.21 35.57
C GLU A 69 32.41 -14.64 34.83
N GLY A 70 33.53 -14.52 35.53
CA GLY A 70 34.80 -14.13 34.92
C GLY A 70 35.27 -15.11 33.84
N PHE A 71 35.19 -16.41 34.10
CA PHE A 71 35.57 -17.44 33.13
C PHE A 71 34.73 -17.41 31.86
N THR A 72 33.39 -17.32 32.01
CA THR A 72 32.48 -17.25 30.86
C THR A 72 32.65 -15.95 30.07
N SER A 73 32.94 -14.83 30.74
CA SER A 73 33.27 -13.55 30.10
C SER A 73 34.56 -13.63 29.27
N GLU A 74 35.60 -14.27 29.80
CA GLU A 74 36.87 -14.45 29.07
C GLU A 74 36.74 -15.45 27.91
N LEU A 75 35.93 -16.51 28.08
CA LEU A 75 35.57 -17.43 27.00
C LEU A 75 34.84 -16.69 25.87
N ARG A 76 33.85 -15.84 26.21
CA ARG A 76 33.17 -14.96 25.25
C ARG A 76 34.16 -14.01 24.58
N ARG A 77 35.05 -13.36 25.33
CA ARG A 77 36.05 -12.44 24.77
C ARG A 77 36.98 -13.12 23.76
N THR A 78 37.36 -14.37 24.03
CA THR A 78 38.32 -15.13 23.20
C THR A 78 37.65 -15.74 21.98
N PHE A 79 36.47 -16.34 22.15
CA PHE A 79 35.82 -17.11 21.09
C PHE A 79 34.57 -16.46 20.49
N ASP A 80 33.96 -15.47 21.13
CA ASP A 80 32.88 -14.63 20.58
C ASP A 80 33.39 -13.17 20.44
N PRO A 81 34.51 -12.92 19.72
CA PRO A 81 35.01 -11.56 19.58
C PRO A 81 33.92 -10.71 18.92
N SER A 82 33.72 -9.49 19.45
CA SER A 82 32.69 -8.48 19.11
C SER A 82 32.61 -8.04 17.62
N ARG A 83 33.28 -8.78 16.73
CA ARG A 83 32.97 -8.81 15.30
C ARG A 83 31.48 -9.03 15.05
N ARG A 84 30.71 -9.67 15.93
CA ARG A 84 29.25 -9.75 15.80
C ARG A 84 28.56 -8.40 15.89
N ALA A 85 28.77 -7.57 16.92
CA ALA A 85 28.13 -6.25 16.99
C ALA A 85 28.57 -5.34 15.83
N THR A 86 29.86 -5.39 15.44
CA THR A 86 30.37 -4.63 14.30
C THR A 86 29.83 -5.16 12.96
N ASN A 87 29.75 -6.48 12.78
CA ASN A 87 29.20 -7.09 11.57
C ASN A 87 27.68 -6.99 11.53
N ALA A 88 26.99 -7.02 12.67
CA ALA A 88 25.55 -6.85 12.81
C ALA A 88 25.18 -5.41 12.52
N GLY A 89 25.91 -4.42 13.06
CA GLY A 89 25.75 -3.03 12.68
C GLY A 89 25.98 -2.81 11.18
N ARG A 90 27.04 -3.39 10.60
CA ARG A 90 27.27 -3.36 9.14
C ARG A 90 26.15 -4.05 8.36
N SER A 91 25.67 -5.20 8.83
CA SER A 91 24.60 -5.95 8.17
C SER A 91 23.27 -5.21 8.27
N LEU A 92 22.97 -4.54 9.39
CA LEU A 92 21.80 -3.68 9.57
C LEU A 92 21.78 -2.51 8.59
N PHE A 93 22.94 -1.97 8.22
CA PHE A 93 23.01 -0.93 7.18
C PHE A 93 22.73 -1.46 5.76
N HIS A 94 22.99 -2.74 5.49
CA HIS A 94 22.91 -3.30 4.14
C HIS A 94 21.71 -4.21 3.92
N ILE A 95 21.05 -4.66 5.00
CA ILE A 95 19.89 -5.53 4.92
C ILE A 95 18.74 -4.77 4.24
N LYS A 96 18.19 -5.37 3.18
CA LYS A 96 17.04 -4.86 2.45
C LYS A 96 15.99 -5.96 2.36
N GLN A 97 14.72 -5.59 2.41
CA GLN A 97 13.60 -6.50 2.20
C GLN A 97 13.66 -7.11 0.79
N GLY A 98 13.96 -6.30 -0.24
CA GLY A 98 13.92 -6.76 -1.64
C GLY A 98 12.56 -7.37 -1.97
N ASN A 99 12.55 -8.58 -2.54
CA ASN A 99 11.31 -9.28 -2.94
C ASN A 99 10.75 -10.24 -1.87
N ARG A 100 11.38 -10.33 -0.69
CA ARG A 100 10.94 -11.24 0.38
C ARG A 100 9.78 -10.67 1.18
N ARG A 101 9.13 -11.51 1.99
CA ARG A 101 8.06 -11.07 2.89
C ARG A 101 8.61 -10.10 3.93
N VAL A 102 7.77 -9.20 4.41
CA VAL A 102 8.14 -8.30 5.51
C VAL A 102 8.45 -9.11 6.76
N SER A 103 7.74 -10.21 7.01
CA SER A 103 8.00 -11.11 8.15
C SER A 103 9.41 -11.72 8.11
N ASP A 104 9.83 -12.25 6.96
CA ASP A 104 11.18 -12.80 6.77
C ASP A 104 12.25 -11.72 7.00
N TYR A 105 11.99 -10.52 6.46
CA TYR A 105 12.87 -9.37 6.68
C TYR A 105 12.95 -8.96 8.15
N ALA A 106 11.81 -8.89 8.83
CA ALA A 106 11.72 -8.47 10.22
C ALA A 106 12.42 -9.45 11.18
N ILE A 107 12.35 -10.75 10.92
CA ILE A 107 13.06 -11.77 11.72
C ILE A 107 14.57 -11.52 11.66
N GLU A 108 15.12 -11.36 10.45
CA GLU A 108 16.54 -11.12 10.28
C GLU A 108 16.96 -9.77 10.86
N PHE A 109 16.18 -8.71 10.62
CA PHE A 109 16.43 -7.40 11.21
C PHE A 109 16.46 -7.45 12.74
N LYS A 110 15.45 -8.07 13.39
CA LYS A 110 15.41 -8.18 14.86
C LYS A 110 16.54 -9.05 15.42
N THR A 111 16.95 -10.07 14.67
CA THR A 111 18.11 -10.89 15.05
C THR A 111 19.38 -10.03 15.07
N LEU A 112 19.61 -9.22 14.04
CA LEU A 112 20.77 -8.33 13.97
C LEU A 112 20.66 -7.18 14.98
N SER A 113 19.47 -6.62 15.20
CA SER A 113 19.26 -5.51 16.12
C SER A 113 19.50 -5.91 17.58
N SER A 114 19.26 -7.18 17.94
CA SER A 114 19.55 -7.71 19.28
C SER A 114 21.04 -7.71 19.64
N GLU A 115 21.92 -7.63 18.62
CA GLU A 115 23.37 -7.65 18.78
C GLU A 115 23.99 -6.24 18.83
N VAL A 116 23.19 -5.19 18.62
CA VAL A 116 23.65 -3.79 18.64
C VAL A 116 22.90 -2.99 19.70
N HIS A 117 23.59 -2.03 20.31
CA HIS A 117 23.02 -1.15 21.33
C HIS A 117 22.61 0.20 20.71
N TRP A 118 21.93 0.16 19.57
CA TRP A 118 21.48 1.38 18.89
C TRP A 118 20.21 1.91 19.55
N PRO A 119 20.03 3.24 19.60
CA PRO A 119 18.77 3.83 20.05
C PRO A 119 17.60 3.33 19.20
N ASN A 120 16.42 3.16 19.82
CA ASN A 120 15.23 2.68 19.12
C ASN A 120 14.88 3.56 17.91
N ASP A 121 15.04 4.88 17.99
CA ASP A 121 14.75 5.80 16.87
C ASP A 121 15.62 5.50 15.64
N VAL A 122 16.90 5.15 15.87
CA VAL A 122 17.84 4.77 14.80
C VAL A 122 17.45 3.41 14.21
N LEU A 123 17.01 2.47 15.05
CA LEU A 123 16.53 1.17 14.59
C LEU A 123 15.22 1.28 13.80
N THR A 124 14.29 2.14 14.23
CA THR A 124 13.06 2.45 13.50
C THR A 124 13.39 3.01 12.12
N LEU A 125 14.29 4.00 12.04
CA LEU A 125 14.74 4.56 10.76
C LEU A 125 15.44 3.50 9.88
N ALA A 126 16.37 2.73 10.44
CA ALA A 126 17.07 1.69 9.70
C ALA A 126 16.11 0.60 9.19
N PHE A 127 15.08 0.26 9.98
CA PHE A 127 14.07 -0.70 9.58
C PHE A 127 13.25 -0.18 8.40
N THR A 128 12.76 1.07 8.45
CA THR A 128 11.98 1.69 7.37
C THR A 128 12.80 1.86 6.08
N GLU A 129 14.05 2.30 6.20
CA GLU A 129 14.97 2.43 5.06
C GLU A 129 15.26 1.08 4.39
N GLY A 130 15.20 -0.01 5.15
CA GLY A 130 15.42 -1.35 4.62
C GLY A 130 14.19 -1.99 3.98
N LEU A 131 12.99 -1.43 4.15
CA LEU A 131 11.78 -1.93 3.51
C LEU A 131 11.81 -1.71 1.98
N ASN A 132 11.02 -2.50 1.26
CA ASN A 132 10.91 -2.38 -0.19
C ASN A 132 10.26 -1.02 -0.53
N GLU A 133 10.83 -0.29 -1.48
CA GLU A 133 10.35 1.05 -1.88
C GLU A 133 8.88 1.05 -2.31
N ALA A 134 8.43 0.04 -3.05
CA ALA A 134 7.02 -0.08 -3.46
C ALA A 134 6.11 -0.34 -2.26
N PHE A 135 6.58 -1.12 -1.27
CA PHE A 135 5.85 -1.34 -0.03
C PHE A 135 5.85 -0.08 0.85
N MET A 136 6.96 0.65 0.92
CA MET A 136 7.07 1.94 1.60
C MET A 136 6.15 2.99 1.00
N PHE A 137 5.97 3.01 -0.33
CA PHE A 137 4.98 3.88 -0.97
C PHE A 137 3.54 3.57 -0.51
N GLU A 138 3.21 2.29 -0.33
CA GLU A 138 1.91 1.88 0.24
C GLU A 138 1.75 2.27 1.73
N LEU A 139 2.85 2.42 2.46
CA LEU A 139 2.88 2.83 3.87
C LEU A 139 2.94 4.35 4.08
N ALA A 140 3.47 5.11 3.13
CA ALA A 140 3.62 6.57 3.21
C ALA A 140 2.36 7.35 3.63
N PRO A 141 1.13 6.99 3.21
CA PRO A 141 -0.07 7.71 3.64
C PRO A 141 -0.55 7.34 5.06
N LEU A 142 0.07 6.34 5.71
CA LEU A 142 -0.36 5.81 7.01
C LEU A 142 0.42 6.46 8.14
N LYS A 143 -0.25 6.71 9.28
CA LYS A 143 0.44 7.08 10.52
C LYS A 143 1.19 5.86 11.04
N LEU A 144 2.49 5.84 10.82
CA LEU A 144 3.37 4.77 11.29
C LEU A 144 3.58 4.89 12.80
N PRO A 145 3.55 3.78 13.54
CA PRO A 145 3.92 3.76 14.95
C PRO A 145 5.37 4.22 15.15
N GLU A 146 5.62 4.99 16.21
CA GLU A 146 6.97 5.50 16.53
C GLU A 146 7.88 4.41 17.12
N HIS A 147 7.31 3.39 17.76
CA HIS A 147 8.05 2.28 18.35
C HIS A 147 8.28 1.15 17.33
N LEU A 148 9.53 0.69 17.25
CA LEU A 148 9.98 -0.36 16.33
C LEU A 148 9.10 -1.62 16.35
N ASP A 149 8.74 -2.13 17.54
CA ASP A 149 7.96 -3.36 17.63
C ASP A 149 6.55 -3.21 17.02
N HIS A 150 5.88 -2.10 17.33
CA HIS A 150 4.56 -1.79 16.77
C HIS A 150 4.62 -1.52 15.27
N LEU A 151 5.70 -0.88 14.80
CA LEU A 151 5.94 -0.66 13.38
C LEU A 151 6.14 -1.98 12.64
N VAL A 152 6.96 -2.89 13.18
CA VAL A 152 7.20 -4.22 12.60
C VAL A 152 5.88 -4.99 12.47
N ASP A 153 5.09 -5.04 13.53
CA ASP A 153 3.80 -5.74 13.54
C ASP A 153 2.83 -5.15 12.50
N PHE A 154 2.77 -3.82 12.43
CA PHE A 154 1.95 -3.10 11.46
C PHE A 154 2.35 -3.43 10.02
N CYS A 155 3.65 -3.39 9.72
CA CYS A 155 4.18 -3.70 8.39
C CYS A 155 3.93 -5.17 8.00
N ILE A 156 4.06 -6.12 8.93
CA ILE A 156 3.73 -7.53 8.65
C ILE A 156 2.25 -7.69 8.32
N ALA A 157 1.36 -7.11 9.12
CA ALA A 157 -0.09 -7.18 8.90
C ALA A 157 -0.50 -6.57 7.54
N MET A 158 0.14 -5.47 7.15
CA MET A 158 -0.09 -4.84 5.85
C MET A 158 0.40 -5.70 4.68
N ASP A 159 1.61 -6.28 4.75
CA ASP A 159 2.14 -7.19 3.72
C ASP A 159 1.22 -8.40 3.53
N ASP A 160 0.73 -9.00 4.62
CA ASP A 160 -0.23 -10.10 4.57
C ASP A 160 -1.54 -9.67 3.90
N GLN A 161 -2.08 -8.50 4.23
CA GLN A 161 -3.29 -7.98 3.61
C GLN A 161 -3.13 -7.72 2.11
N ILE A 162 -1.99 -7.14 1.68
CA ILE A 162 -1.71 -6.87 0.27
C ILE A 162 -1.59 -8.19 -0.50
N ARG A 163 -0.93 -9.19 0.08
CA ARG A 163 -0.78 -10.52 -0.54
C ARG A 163 -2.10 -11.26 -0.63
N GLU A 164 -2.96 -11.20 0.39
CA GLU A 164 -4.29 -11.81 0.36
C GLU A 164 -5.17 -11.20 -0.76
N ARG A 165 -5.09 -9.88 -0.95
CA ARG A 165 -5.77 -9.18 -2.06
C ARG A 165 -5.24 -9.59 -3.43
N ARG A 166 -3.94 -9.88 -3.55
CA ARG A 166 -3.34 -10.39 -4.80
C ARG A 166 -3.76 -11.86 -5.05
N HIS A 167 -3.72 -12.71 -4.03
CA HIS A 167 -4.14 -14.12 -4.13
C HIS A 167 -5.61 -14.30 -4.49
N THR A 168 -6.50 -13.45 -3.97
CA THR A 168 -7.94 -13.48 -4.31
C THR A 168 -8.21 -13.01 -5.74
N ARG A 169 -7.41 -12.09 -6.28
CA ARG A 169 -7.49 -11.64 -7.68
C ARG A 169 -6.94 -12.66 -8.68
N ASP A 170 -5.93 -13.44 -8.27
CA ASP A 170 -5.28 -14.43 -9.13
C ASP A 170 -5.93 -15.83 -9.04
N ARG A 171 -7.00 -15.99 -8.26
CA ARG A 171 -7.82 -17.19 -8.37
C ARG A 171 -8.48 -17.20 -9.75
N PRO A 172 -8.22 -18.21 -10.60
CA PRO A 172 -9.00 -18.37 -11.81
C PRO A 172 -10.45 -18.53 -11.36
N ARG A 173 -11.30 -17.62 -11.84
CA ARG A 173 -12.75 -17.67 -11.63
C ARG A 173 -13.17 -19.09 -11.98
N ARG A 174 -13.54 -19.91 -10.98
CA ARG A 174 -14.09 -21.26 -11.24
C ARG A 174 -15.33 -21.02 -12.09
N VAL A 175 -15.19 -21.21 -13.39
CA VAL A 175 -16.32 -21.34 -14.31
C VAL A 175 -17.03 -22.58 -13.81
N LEU A 176 -18.15 -22.38 -13.11
CA LEU A 176 -19.05 -23.47 -12.80
C LEU A 176 -19.40 -24.14 -14.14
N PRO A 177 -19.30 -25.48 -14.27
CA PRO A 177 -19.64 -26.14 -15.52
C PRO A 177 -21.11 -25.85 -15.84
N PRO A 178 -21.48 -25.69 -17.12
CA PRO A 178 -22.88 -25.63 -17.50
C PRO A 178 -23.56 -26.92 -17.05
N LEU A 179 -24.64 -26.81 -16.27
CA LEU A 179 -25.47 -27.96 -15.93
C LEU A 179 -26.01 -28.60 -17.22
N PRO A 180 -26.03 -29.94 -17.35
CA PRO A 180 -26.55 -30.59 -18.54
C PRO A 180 -28.05 -30.30 -18.69
N LEU A 181 -28.47 -29.81 -19.86
CA LEU A 181 -29.88 -29.81 -20.24
C LEU A 181 -30.38 -31.26 -20.28
N VAL A 182 -31.28 -31.61 -19.38
CA VAL A 182 -32.01 -32.88 -19.44
C VAL A 182 -33.19 -32.73 -20.42
N PRO A 183 -33.29 -33.57 -21.46
CA PRO A 183 -34.47 -33.60 -22.33
C PRO A 183 -35.69 -34.14 -21.57
N ARG A 184 -36.77 -33.37 -21.58
CA ARG A 184 -38.04 -33.74 -20.96
C ARG A 184 -38.83 -34.60 -21.95
N HIS A 185 -38.89 -35.91 -21.71
CA HIS A 185 -39.85 -36.79 -22.38
C HIS A 185 -41.20 -36.75 -21.66
N THR A 186 -42.23 -36.57 -22.47
CA THR A 186 -43.66 -36.62 -22.15
C THR A 186 -44.14 -38.05 -21.97
N THR A 187 -45.14 -38.26 -21.11
CA THR A 187 -46.34 -39.11 -21.30
C THR A 187 -47.15 -39.06 -19.99
N ALA A 188 -48.35 -38.44 -20.04
CA ALA A 188 -49.67 -39.11 -20.02
C ALA A 188 -50.11 -39.42 -18.57
N SER A 189 -51.34 -39.22 -18.10
CA SER A 189 -52.64 -38.79 -18.63
C SER A 189 -53.53 -38.54 -17.40
N GLY A 190 -54.56 -37.68 -17.48
CA GLY A 190 -55.58 -37.61 -16.42
C GLY A 190 -56.40 -36.32 -16.38
N ASN A 191 -57.55 -36.35 -17.07
CA ASN A 191 -58.63 -35.36 -17.20
C ASN A 191 -59.05 -34.60 -15.92
N LEU A 192 -59.47 -33.33 -16.06
CA LEU A 192 -60.90 -32.93 -16.11
C LEU A 192 -61.06 -31.44 -16.48
N GLU A 193 -62.17 -31.17 -17.17
CA GLU A 193 -62.63 -29.93 -17.81
C GLU A 193 -62.83 -28.74 -16.84
N THR A 194 -62.63 -27.49 -17.30
CA THR A 194 -63.71 -26.47 -17.44
C THR A 194 -63.22 -25.05 -17.81
N VAL A 195 -63.96 -24.46 -18.78
CA VAL A 195 -64.28 -23.04 -19.01
C VAL A 195 -63.22 -22.11 -19.65
N LYS A 196 -63.61 -21.62 -20.84
CA LYS A 196 -63.05 -20.46 -21.56
C LYS A 196 -63.65 -19.16 -20.99
N THR A 197 -62.82 -18.18 -20.69
CA THR A 197 -63.20 -16.75 -20.66
C THR A 197 -62.01 -15.90 -21.10
N ASP A 198 -62.17 -15.21 -22.23
CA ASP A 198 -61.32 -14.12 -22.70
C ASP A 198 -61.64 -12.83 -21.93
N VAL A 199 -60.68 -12.25 -21.20
CA VAL A 199 -60.49 -10.80 -20.98
C VAL A 199 -59.01 -10.54 -20.65
N PRO A 200 -58.34 -9.52 -21.25
CA PRO A 200 -56.90 -9.29 -21.11
C PRO A 200 -56.59 -8.40 -19.90
N ALA A 201 -55.66 -8.80 -19.02
CA ALA A 201 -55.09 -7.90 -18.02
C ALA A 201 -53.84 -8.45 -17.32
N VAL A 202 -52.75 -7.69 -17.47
CA VAL A 202 -51.73 -7.34 -16.46
C VAL A 202 -50.80 -8.47 -16.02
N GLU A 203 -49.62 -8.51 -16.65
CA GLU A 203 -48.42 -9.11 -16.05
C GLU A 203 -48.05 -8.37 -14.75
N PRO A 204 -47.70 -9.10 -13.68
CA PRO A 204 -47.25 -8.49 -12.43
C PRO A 204 -45.87 -7.84 -12.61
N MET A 205 -45.78 -6.61 -12.10
CA MET A 205 -44.58 -5.82 -11.83
C MET A 205 -43.34 -6.66 -11.46
N GLN A 206 -42.26 -6.53 -12.23
CA GLN A 206 -40.90 -6.75 -11.74
C GLN A 206 -40.00 -5.56 -12.12
N ILE A 207 -39.96 -4.60 -11.18
CA ILE A 207 -39.10 -3.43 -11.17
C ILE A 207 -37.67 -3.87 -10.84
N GLY A 208 -36.68 -3.42 -11.62
CA GLY A 208 -35.29 -3.36 -11.12
C GLY A 208 -34.16 -3.85 -12.03
N LYS A 209 -34.35 -4.06 -13.34
CA LYS A 209 -33.23 -4.26 -14.29
C LYS A 209 -33.24 -3.21 -15.40
N THR A 210 -32.67 -2.04 -15.13
CA THR A 210 -32.43 -1.03 -16.18
C THR A 210 -30.98 -1.08 -16.67
N GLY A 211 -30.60 -2.21 -17.28
CA GLY A 211 -29.46 -2.28 -18.17
C GLY A 211 -29.98 -2.48 -19.59
N ILE A 212 -30.21 -1.39 -20.31
CA ILE A 212 -30.55 -1.46 -21.74
C ILE A 212 -29.36 -2.12 -22.43
N SER A 213 -29.59 -3.25 -23.12
CA SER A 213 -28.54 -3.96 -23.85
C SER A 213 -27.92 -3.07 -24.91
N GLU A 214 -26.69 -3.36 -25.31
CA GLU A 214 -25.97 -2.57 -26.31
C GLU A 214 -26.69 -2.53 -27.66
N ALA A 215 -27.34 -3.64 -28.03
CA ALA A 215 -28.22 -3.73 -29.20
C ALA A 215 -29.45 -2.82 -29.08
N GLU A 216 -30.11 -2.79 -27.91
CA GLU A 216 -31.27 -1.92 -27.68
C GLU A 216 -30.86 -0.43 -27.62
N ARG A 217 -29.65 -0.14 -27.14
CA ARG A 217 -29.09 1.22 -27.15
C ARG A 217 -28.76 1.69 -28.57
N ALA A 218 -28.27 0.81 -29.44
CA ALA A 218 -28.05 1.11 -30.86
C ALA A 218 -29.38 1.34 -31.58
N HIS A 219 -30.37 0.46 -31.37
CA HIS A 219 -31.70 0.57 -31.96
C HIS A 219 -32.41 1.89 -31.59
N ARG A 220 -32.36 2.28 -30.31
CA ARG A 220 -32.93 3.56 -29.85
C ARG A 220 -32.20 4.78 -30.39
N ARG A 221 -30.89 4.68 -30.64
CA ARG A 221 -30.10 5.76 -31.25
C ARG A 221 -30.47 5.95 -32.72
N GLU A 222 -30.63 4.86 -33.46
CA GLU A 222 -30.98 4.89 -34.89
C GLU A 222 -32.40 5.44 -35.13
N ARG A 223 -33.33 5.15 -34.20
CA ARG A 223 -34.73 5.58 -34.31
C ARG A 223 -35.10 6.83 -33.48
N GLY A 224 -34.13 7.49 -32.84
CA GLY A 224 -34.37 8.70 -32.06
C GLY A 224 -35.25 8.50 -30.80
N LEU A 225 -35.26 7.30 -30.22
CA LEU A 225 -36.12 6.95 -29.08
C LEU A 225 -35.47 7.27 -27.72
N CYS A 226 -36.29 7.62 -26.73
CA CYS A 226 -35.85 7.93 -25.37
C CYS A 226 -35.12 6.75 -24.69
N PHE A 227 -33.92 6.99 -24.19
CA PHE A 227 -33.13 5.99 -23.45
C PHE A 227 -33.67 5.63 -22.06
N TYR A 228 -34.79 6.20 -21.63
CA TYR A 228 -35.46 5.83 -20.37
C TYR A 228 -36.76 5.07 -20.64
N CYS A 229 -37.71 5.69 -21.36
CA CYS A 229 -39.04 5.12 -21.59
C CYS A 229 -39.32 4.66 -23.04
N ALA A 230 -38.34 4.71 -23.94
CA ALA A 230 -38.47 4.35 -25.36
C ALA A 230 -39.46 5.19 -26.19
N GLY A 231 -39.93 6.35 -25.70
CA GLY A 231 -40.80 7.25 -26.45
C GLY A 231 -40.09 7.98 -27.60
N ALA A 232 -40.80 8.31 -28.67
CA ALA A 232 -40.22 8.78 -29.94
C ALA A 232 -39.95 10.30 -30.05
N ASP A 233 -40.31 11.10 -29.04
CA ASP A 233 -40.33 12.58 -29.15
C ASP A 233 -39.46 13.32 -28.12
N HIS A 234 -38.59 12.62 -27.36
CA HIS A 234 -37.71 13.28 -26.39
C HIS A 234 -36.48 12.45 -26.03
N PHE A 235 -35.41 13.12 -25.60
CA PHE A 235 -34.22 12.47 -25.06
C PHE A 235 -34.30 12.32 -23.53
N ARG A 236 -33.45 11.45 -22.96
CA ARG A 236 -33.47 11.07 -21.52
C ARG A 236 -33.55 12.24 -20.55
N LEU A 237 -32.97 13.40 -20.89
CA LEU A 237 -32.98 14.61 -20.04
C LEU A 237 -34.36 15.29 -19.96
N GLN A 238 -35.23 15.07 -20.94
CA GLN A 238 -36.56 15.67 -21.06
C GLN A 238 -37.67 14.63 -20.85
N CYS A 239 -37.33 13.46 -20.30
CA CYS A 239 -38.30 12.38 -20.09
C CYS A 239 -39.25 12.71 -18.92
N PRO A 240 -40.56 12.82 -19.16
CA PRO A 240 -41.54 13.16 -18.12
C PRO A 240 -41.68 12.06 -17.05
N GLN A 241 -41.15 10.86 -17.30
CA GLN A 241 -41.19 9.70 -16.41
C GLN A 241 -40.00 9.63 -15.44
N ARG A 242 -39.07 10.61 -15.45
CA ARG A 242 -37.91 10.62 -14.55
C ARG A 242 -38.25 11.22 -13.17
N PRO A 243 -37.88 10.58 -12.05
CA PRO A 243 -38.08 11.18 -10.72
C PRO A 243 -37.26 12.47 -10.60
N ARG A 244 -37.90 13.57 -10.21
CA ARG A 244 -37.25 14.87 -9.98
C ARG A 244 -36.55 14.84 -8.62
N GLY A 245 -35.22 14.70 -8.61
CA GLY A 245 -34.40 14.95 -7.43
C GLY A 245 -34.34 16.45 -7.12
N SER A 246 -34.72 16.82 -5.91
CA SER A 246 -34.90 18.18 -5.39
C SER A 246 -33.62 19.03 -5.39
N ARG A 247 -33.74 20.25 -5.92
CA ARG A 247 -32.86 21.42 -5.68
C ARG A 247 -33.30 22.13 -4.38
N GLY A 248 -32.35 22.72 -3.66
CA GLY A 248 -32.50 23.82 -2.69
C GLY A 248 -31.09 24.25 -2.25
N GLU A 249 -30.55 25.40 -2.67
CA GLU A 249 -30.79 26.81 -2.28
C GLU A 249 -30.17 27.25 -0.93
N SER A 250 -29.57 28.44 -0.99
CA SER A 250 -28.64 29.15 -0.11
C SER A 250 -29.07 29.46 1.34
N GLY A 251 -28.08 29.65 2.24
CA GLY A 251 -28.25 30.31 3.55
C GLY A 251 -26.97 30.31 4.43
N GLN A 252 -26.67 31.45 5.07
CA GLN A 252 -25.40 31.89 5.68
C GLN A 252 -25.12 31.49 7.16
N LYS A 253 -23.82 31.47 7.53
CA LYS A 253 -23.16 31.67 8.86
C LYS A 253 -23.44 30.57 9.93
N THR A 254 -22.49 30.04 10.72
CA THR A 254 -21.43 30.63 11.56
C THR A 254 -20.29 29.65 11.89
N SER A 255 -19.16 30.19 12.34
CA SER A 255 -17.95 29.56 12.91
C SER A 255 -18.17 28.66 14.13
N ASN A 256 -17.53 27.48 14.18
CA ASN A 256 -16.45 27.11 15.12
C ASN A 256 -16.16 25.59 15.15
N THR A 257 -14.88 25.26 14.97
CA THR A 257 -14.06 24.30 15.75
C THR A 257 -14.33 22.78 15.72
N GLN A 258 -13.38 22.09 15.06
CA GLN A 258 -12.68 20.83 15.39
C GLN A 258 -13.36 19.44 15.36
N VAL A 259 -12.75 18.62 14.49
CA VAL A 259 -12.40 17.18 14.59
C VAL A 259 -13.57 16.19 14.62
N ILE A 260 -13.67 15.35 13.58
CA ILE A 260 -13.30 13.92 13.57
C ILE A 260 -13.45 13.45 12.12
N GLY A 261 -12.34 13.01 11.53
CA GLY A 261 -12.35 12.27 10.27
C GLY A 261 -13.07 10.94 10.47
N SER A 262 -14.14 10.73 9.70
CA SER A 262 -14.74 9.42 9.48
C SER A 262 -15.38 9.41 8.09
N LEU A 263 -14.71 8.71 7.19
CA LEU A 263 -15.24 7.90 6.08
C LEU A 263 -16.71 8.12 5.69
N TYR A 264 -16.92 8.65 4.48
CA TYR A 264 -17.91 8.09 3.56
C TYR A 264 -17.31 8.02 2.16
N ALA A 265 -16.96 6.80 1.77
CA ALA A 265 -16.82 6.45 0.37
C ALA A 265 -18.19 6.63 -0.30
N SER A 266 -18.30 7.60 -1.20
CA SER A 266 -19.45 7.71 -2.09
C SER A 266 -19.18 6.90 -3.36
N PHE A 267 -19.90 5.79 -3.47
CA PHE A 267 -20.02 4.95 -4.64
C PHE A 267 -20.73 5.70 -5.78
N VAL A 268 -20.06 5.93 -6.92
CA VAL A 268 -20.69 6.02 -8.25
C VAL A 268 -19.71 5.51 -9.31
N ASP A 269 -20.15 4.49 -10.06
CA ASP A 269 -19.60 3.85 -11.28
C ASP A 269 -18.26 4.36 -11.83
N ASP A 270 -17.22 3.51 -11.81
CA ASP A 270 -15.94 3.88 -12.39
C ASP A 270 -15.09 2.73 -12.97
N GLU A 271 -15.67 1.98 -13.90
CA GLU A 271 -14.89 1.07 -14.75
C GLU A 271 -13.94 1.82 -15.73
N LYS A 272 -13.95 3.17 -15.76
CA LYS A 272 -13.11 4.00 -16.65
C LYS A 272 -11.98 4.80 -15.96
N LYS A 273 -11.98 5.00 -14.63
CA LYS A 273 -10.84 5.61 -13.91
C LYS A 273 -9.76 4.63 -13.43
N LYS A 274 -9.87 3.33 -13.71
CA LYS A 274 -8.88 2.31 -13.28
C LYS A 274 -7.44 2.53 -13.76
N THR A 275 -7.15 3.56 -14.55
CA THR A 275 -5.80 3.82 -15.08
C THR A 275 -5.31 5.27 -14.92
N ARG A 276 -6.02 6.13 -14.19
CA ARG A 276 -5.55 7.52 -13.97
C ARG A 276 -4.70 7.58 -12.70
N ILE A 277 -3.44 7.98 -12.84
CA ILE A 277 -2.57 8.28 -11.69
C ILE A 277 -2.85 9.73 -11.29
N LEU A 278 -3.44 9.91 -10.11
CA LEU A 278 -3.77 11.22 -9.57
C LEU A 278 -2.81 11.55 -8.42
N LEU A 279 -2.24 12.75 -8.45
CA LEU A 279 -1.33 13.28 -7.45
C LEU A 279 -2.04 14.40 -6.67
N PRO A 280 -2.21 14.28 -5.34
CA PRO A 280 -2.71 15.38 -4.52
C PRO A 280 -1.75 16.56 -4.55
N ILE A 281 -2.27 17.74 -4.87
CA ILE A 281 -1.52 18.99 -4.93
C ILE A 281 -2.26 20.10 -4.20
N SER A 282 -1.51 21.06 -3.66
CA SER A 282 -2.07 22.36 -3.25
C SER A 282 -1.49 23.46 -4.13
N LEU A 283 -2.37 24.32 -4.64
CA LEU A 283 -2.02 25.45 -5.48
C LEU A 283 -2.22 26.74 -4.69
N THR A 284 -1.22 27.62 -4.74
CA THR A 284 -1.25 28.92 -4.08
C THR A 284 -0.89 30.04 -5.03
N TRP A 285 -1.74 31.08 -5.06
CA TRP A 285 -1.55 32.29 -5.86
C TRP A 285 -2.27 33.45 -5.21
N GLU A 286 -1.69 34.65 -5.20
CA GLU A 286 -2.33 35.89 -4.73
C GLU A 286 -3.08 35.77 -3.37
N GLY A 287 -2.58 34.94 -2.45
CA GLY A 287 -3.21 34.68 -1.14
C GLY A 287 -4.36 33.67 -1.14
N VAL A 288 -4.71 33.11 -2.30
CA VAL A 288 -5.63 31.97 -2.46
C VAL A 288 -4.86 30.66 -2.24
N HIS A 289 -5.49 29.71 -1.56
CA HIS A 289 -5.02 28.35 -1.37
C HIS A 289 -6.11 27.37 -1.83
N LEU A 290 -5.74 26.44 -2.73
CA LEU A 290 -6.66 25.47 -3.30
C LEU A 290 -6.05 24.07 -3.27
N GLU A 291 -6.74 23.11 -2.68
CA GLU A 291 -6.38 21.69 -2.72
C GLU A 291 -7.12 21.01 -3.87
N THR A 292 -6.39 20.22 -4.67
CA THR A 292 -6.96 19.48 -5.81
C THR A 292 -6.08 18.27 -6.16
N GLU A 293 -6.50 17.48 -7.15
CA GLU A 293 -5.73 16.36 -7.68
C GLU A 293 -5.27 16.67 -9.11
N ALA A 294 -3.99 16.46 -9.37
CA ALA A 294 -3.40 16.54 -10.70
C ALA A 294 -3.28 15.16 -11.34
N PHE A 295 -3.68 15.04 -12.60
CA PHE A 295 -3.50 13.82 -13.38
C PHE A 295 -2.08 13.76 -13.96
N LEU A 296 -1.34 12.70 -13.64
CA LEU A 296 -0.01 12.46 -14.21
C LEU A 296 -0.16 11.77 -15.58
N ASP A 297 0.34 12.42 -16.63
CA ASP A 297 0.22 11.91 -18.00
C ASP A 297 1.53 12.07 -18.78
N SER A 298 2.32 11.00 -18.87
CA SER A 298 3.53 10.98 -19.70
C SER A 298 3.29 11.22 -21.19
N GLY A 299 2.05 11.05 -21.67
CA GLY A 299 1.66 11.35 -23.04
C GLY A 299 1.34 12.83 -23.30
N ALA A 300 1.21 13.64 -22.25
CA ALA A 300 0.95 15.06 -22.35
C ALA A 300 2.25 15.84 -22.61
N SER A 301 2.29 16.64 -23.68
CA SER A 301 3.48 17.44 -24.03
C SER A 301 3.71 18.67 -23.14
N GLY A 302 2.78 18.97 -22.23
CA GLY A 302 2.79 20.16 -21.39
C GLY A 302 2.08 19.93 -20.05
N ASN A 303 2.22 20.89 -19.14
CA ASN A 303 1.42 20.95 -17.92
C ASN A 303 0.16 21.76 -18.23
N PHE A 304 -1.01 21.18 -18.00
CA PHE A 304 -2.28 21.75 -18.43
C PHE A 304 -3.23 22.01 -17.27
N MET A 305 -4.08 23.03 -17.43
CA MET A 305 -5.19 23.30 -16.52
C MET A 305 -6.47 23.53 -17.31
N ASP A 306 -7.59 23.02 -16.79
CA ASP A 306 -8.90 23.23 -17.39
C ASP A 306 -9.36 24.68 -17.25
N ARG A 307 -9.88 25.23 -18.35
CA ARG A 307 -10.37 26.61 -18.42
C ARG A 307 -11.48 26.90 -17.43
N CYS A 308 -12.46 26.00 -17.30
CA CYS A 308 -13.58 26.20 -16.38
C CYS A 308 -13.11 26.10 -14.93
N PHE A 309 -12.17 25.19 -14.63
CA PHE A 309 -11.54 25.09 -13.32
C PHE A 309 -10.84 26.40 -12.93
N ALA A 310 -9.96 26.93 -13.79
CA ALA A 310 -9.29 28.20 -13.52
C ALA A 310 -10.28 29.35 -13.30
N ALA A 311 -11.32 29.44 -14.14
CA ALA A 311 -12.36 30.47 -14.02
C ALA A 311 -13.17 30.35 -12.71
N ASN A 312 -13.55 29.13 -12.32
CA ASN A 312 -14.31 28.88 -11.09
C ASN A 312 -13.55 29.25 -9.82
N HIS A 313 -12.22 29.15 -9.86
CA HIS A 313 -11.34 29.50 -8.75
C HIS A 313 -10.76 30.91 -8.86
N LEU A 314 -11.18 31.71 -9.85
CA LEU A 314 -10.71 33.08 -10.08
C LEU A 314 -9.18 33.15 -10.26
N LEU A 315 -8.57 32.12 -10.86
CA LEU A 315 -7.15 32.11 -11.18
C LEU A 315 -6.89 33.02 -12.39
N PRO A 316 -6.03 34.06 -12.29
CA PRO A 316 -5.74 34.93 -13.41
C PRO A 316 -5.06 34.20 -14.58
N LEU A 317 -5.52 34.51 -15.79
CA LEU A 317 -4.99 33.95 -17.03
C LEU A 317 -4.26 35.03 -17.85
N VAL A 318 -3.14 34.66 -18.45
CA VAL A 318 -2.30 35.51 -19.30
C VAL A 318 -2.46 35.06 -20.75
N LEU A 319 -2.83 36.00 -21.63
CA LEU A 319 -2.93 35.75 -23.07
C LEU A 319 -1.53 35.56 -23.67
N LYS A 320 -1.36 34.52 -24.49
CA LYS A 320 -0.11 34.27 -25.21
C LYS A 320 -0.02 35.18 -26.44
N GLU A 321 1.17 35.72 -26.71
CA GLU A 321 1.41 36.51 -27.94
C GLU A 321 1.19 35.68 -29.21
N ARG A 322 1.48 34.38 -29.15
CA ARG A 322 1.25 33.42 -30.24
C ARG A 322 0.56 32.17 -29.68
N PRO A 323 -0.66 31.86 -30.13
CA PRO A 323 -1.35 30.63 -29.74
C PRO A 323 -0.55 29.38 -30.13
N LEU A 324 -0.53 28.39 -29.25
CA LEU A 324 0.14 27.10 -29.51
C LEU A 324 -0.86 26.12 -30.11
N MET A 325 -0.50 25.52 -31.25
CA MET A 325 -1.27 24.44 -31.85
C MET A 325 -1.04 23.14 -31.09
N VAL A 326 -2.12 22.41 -30.78
CA VAL A 326 -2.05 21.11 -30.12
C VAL A 326 -2.86 20.08 -30.90
N GLU A 327 -2.22 18.96 -31.22
CA GLU A 327 -2.80 17.83 -31.95
C GLU A 327 -2.73 16.56 -31.09
N ALA A 328 -3.80 15.77 -31.09
CA ALA A 328 -3.74 14.43 -30.52
C ALA A 328 -2.89 13.52 -31.42
N ILE A 329 -2.22 12.52 -30.82
CA ILE A 329 -1.34 11.57 -31.53
C ILE A 329 -2.08 10.84 -32.67
N ASP A 330 -3.40 10.68 -32.59
CA ASP A 330 -4.23 10.04 -33.63
C ASP A 330 -4.67 11.00 -34.75
N GLY A 331 -4.16 12.25 -34.77
CA GLY A 331 -4.48 13.27 -35.76
C GLY A 331 -5.90 13.82 -35.65
N LYS A 332 -6.66 13.46 -34.62
CA LYS A 332 -7.99 14.05 -34.40
C LYS A 332 -7.85 15.45 -33.80
N PRO A 333 -8.64 16.43 -34.27
CA PRO A 333 -8.65 17.75 -33.68
C PRO A 333 -9.16 17.66 -32.24
N LEU A 334 -8.40 18.22 -31.31
CA LEU A 334 -8.90 18.51 -29.97
C LEU A 334 -10.06 19.52 -30.08
N SER A 335 -11.00 19.46 -29.15
CA SER A 335 -12.13 20.42 -29.09
C SER A 335 -11.67 21.88 -29.11
N CYS A 336 -10.42 22.15 -28.71
CA CYS A 336 -9.72 23.43 -28.89
C CYS A 336 -8.33 23.18 -29.48
N PRO A 337 -8.11 23.46 -30.78
CA PRO A 337 -6.83 23.20 -31.44
C PRO A 337 -5.74 24.21 -31.06
N HIS A 338 -6.09 25.33 -30.42
CA HIS A 338 -5.15 26.39 -30.05
C HIS A 338 -5.20 26.66 -28.55
N ILE A 339 -4.06 26.53 -27.88
CA ILE A 339 -3.84 27.03 -26.53
C ILE A 339 -3.49 28.51 -26.61
N THR A 340 -4.38 29.34 -26.11
CA THR A 340 -4.30 30.80 -26.19
C THR A 340 -3.89 31.47 -24.89
N HIS A 341 -4.04 30.77 -23.75
CA HIS A 341 -3.83 31.33 -22.43
C HIS A 341 -2.95 30.41 -21.59
N ASP A 342 -2.14 31.00 -20.73
CA ASP A 342 -1.47 30.34 -19.62
C ASP A 342 -2.03 30.89 -18.31
N THR A 343 -1.82 30.21 -17.20
CA THR A 343 -2.02 30.80 -15.87
C THR A 343 -0.93 31.82 -15.58
N ILE A 344 -1.10 32.63 -14.54
CA ILE A 344 0.05 33.22 -13.84
C ILE A 344 0.92 32.13 -13.21
N ASP A 345 2.07 32.52 -12.67
CA ASP A 345 2.89 31.64 -11.86
C ASP A 345 2.14 31.28 -10.57
N VAL A 346 1.98 29.98 -10.34
CA VAL A 346 1.34 29.43 -9.14
C VAL A 346 2.34 28.60 -8.38
N CYS A 347 2.32 28.71 -7.06
CA CYS A 347 3.14 27.85 -6.20
C CYS A 347 2.37 26.55 -5.96
N MET A 348 2.90 25.45 -6.48
CA MET A 348 2.35 24.11 -6.32
C MET A 348 3.15 23.37 -5.25
N THR A 349 2.44 22.79 -4.29
CA THR A 349 3.01 21.86 -3.33
C THR A 349 2.43 20.47 -3.53
N THR A 350 3.27 19.45 -3.35
CA THR A 350 2.83 18.06 -3.31
C THR A 350 3.66 17.27 -2.32
N GLY A 351 3.05 16.29 -1.65
CA GLY A 351 3.69 15.61 -0.54
C GLY A 351 4.12 16.58 0.58
N VAL A 352 5.19 16.23 1.30
CA VAL A 352 5.65 16.97 2.50
C VAL A 352 6.78 17.95 2.20
N LEU A 353 7.56 17.69 1.14
CA LEU A 353 8.82 18.40 0.87
C LEU A 353 8.88 19.10 -0.49
N HIS A 354 7.90 18.85 -1.38
CA HIS A 354 7.93 19.41 -2.72
C HIS A 354 7.10 20.68 -2.81
N CYS A 355 7.77 21.77 -3.20
CA CYS A 355 7.18 23.08 -3.41
C CYS A 355 7.90 23.74 -4.59
N GLU A 356 7.16 24.11 -5.62
CA GLU A 356 7.74 24.77 -6.80
C GLU A 356 6.79 25.81 -7.39
N THR A 357 7.36 26.72 -8.17
CA THR A 357 6.60 27.66 -8.98
C THR A 357 6.38 27.07 -10.36
N ILE A 358 5.13 26.87 -10.74
CA ILE A 358 4.72 26.27 -12.01
C ILE A 358 3.73 27.17 -12.75
N ARG A 359 3.71 27.05 -14.08
CA ARG A 359 2.72 27.69 -14.96
C ARG A 359 2.01 26.65 -15.79
N PHE A 360 0.68 26.74 -15.87
CA PHE A 360 -0.14 25.79 -16.62
C PHE A 360 -0.64 26.41 -17.92
N GLN A 361 -0.66 25.60 -18.98
CA GLN A 361 -1.29 25.94 -20.24
C GLN A 361 -2.79 25.62 -20.19
N VAL A 362 -3.63 26.55 -20.61
CA VAL A 362 -5.09 26.40 -20.42
C VAL A 362 -5.73 25.65 -21.59
N ILE A 363 -6.41 24.55 -21.28
CA ILE A 363 -7.15 23.69 -22.23
C ILE A 363 -8.59 23.47 -21.77
N ASP A 364 -9.40 22.84 -22.60
CA ASP A 364 -10.74 22.36 -22.21
C ASP A 364 -10.66 20.87 -21.86
N SER A 365 -10.57 20.57 -20.57
CA SER A 365 -10.41 19.23 -19.99
C SER A 365 -11.30 19.06 -18.76
N PRO A 366 -12.63 19.01 -18.92
CA PRO A 366 -13.56 18.98 -17.80
C PRO A 366 -13.44 17.70 -16.93
N SER A 367 -12.77 16.66 -17.46
CA SER A 367 -12.57 15.40 -16.74
C SER A 367 -11.22 15.29 -16.01
N CYS A 368 -10.27 16.19 -16.29
CA CYS A 368 -8.95 16.26 -15.66
C CYS A 368 -8.58 17.75 -15.48
N PRO A 369 -8.95 18.37 -14.34
CA PRO A 369 -8.80 19.81 -14.14
C PRO A 369 -7.35 20.30 -14.13
N VAL A 370 -6.42 19.46 -13.69
CA VAL A 370 -4.97 19.72 -13.72
C VAL A 370 -4.28 18.49 -14.29
N VAL A 371 -3.32 18.69 -15.18
CA VAL A 371 -2.50 17.64 -15.78
C VAL A 371 -1.03 18.02 -15.65
N LEU A 372 -0.22 17.13 -15.09
CA LEU A 372 1.23 17.24 -15.07
C LEU A 372 1.78 16.31 -16.15
N GLY A 373 2.35 16.94 -17.18
CA GLY A 373 2.82 16.25 -18.36
C GLY A 373 4.33 16.06 -18.38
N PHE A 374 4.85 15.79 -19.57
CA PHE A 374 6.25 15.53 -19.83
C PHE A 374 7.22 16.56 -19.21
N PRO A 375 6.98 17.89 -19.23
CA PRO A 375 7.91 18.84 -18.62
C PRO A 375 8.10 18.60 -17.12
N TRP A 376 7.02 18.43 -16.37
CA TRP A 376 7.08 18.18 -14.93
C TRP A 376 7.68 16.81 -14.61
N LEU A 377 7.28 15.78 -15.37
CA LEU A 377 7.78 14.42 -15.18
C LEU A 377 9.28 14.28 -15.48
N THR A 378 9.80 15.03 -16.46
CA THR A 378 11.23 15.00 -16.80
C THR A 378 12.09 15.67 -15.74
N GLU A 379 11.60 16.75 -15.16
CA GLU A 379 12.32 17.50 -14.13
C GLU A 379 12.40 16.72 -12.82
N HIS A 380 11.30 16.07 -12.43
CA HIS A 380 11.18 15.47 -11.10
C HIS A 380 11.36 13.95 -11.05
N ASN A 381 11.28 13.25 -12.20
CA ASN A 381 11.35 11.79 -12.31
C ASN A 381 10.65 11.06 -11.13
N PRO A 382 9.33 11.33 -10.94
CA PRO A 382 8.59 11.03 -9.71
C PRO A 382 8.35 9.54 -9.45
#